data_AF-A0A1D3K9N5-F1
#
_entry.id   AF-A0A1D3K9N5-F1
#
_cell.length_a   1.000
_cell.length_b   1.000
_cell.length_c   1.000
_cell.angle_alpha   90.00
_cell.angle_beta   90.00
_cell.angle_gamma   90.00
#
_symmetry.space_group_name_H-M   'P 1'
#
loop_
_entity.id
_entity.type
_entity.pdbx_description
1 polymer ?
#
loop_
_entity_poly.entity_id
_entity_poly.type
_entity_poly.pdbx_seq_one_letter_code
_entity_poly.pdbx_strand_id
1 'polypeptide(L)' 'MKRTIKTLAAAGVVAVIMGAGVVHFGVFNVGADEPHSDPVYALLSTARDRSIAVRSRDIKVPDLGSVRKVLSQAPHSAGQ' A
#
# COMPACT_ATOMS: atom_id res chain seq x y z
N MET A 1 -3.99 13.57 -35.22
CA MET A 1 -3.00 13.68 -34.12
C MET A 1 -3.25 14.88 -33.20
N LYS A 2 -3.29 16.13 -33.67
CA LYS A 2 -3.48 17.32 -32.79
C LYS A 2 -4.77 17.28 -31.94
N ARG A 3 -5.89 16.80 -32.51
CA ARG A 3 -7.16 16.62 -31.79
C ARG A 3 -7.04 15.57 -30.68
N THR A 4 -6.44 14.42 -31.00
CA THR A 4 -6.20 13.32 -30.04
C THR A 4 -5.34 13.75 -28.85
N ILE A 5 -4.28 14.52 -29.09
CA ILE A 5 -3.42 15.04 -28.01
C ILE A 5 -4.20 16.01 -27.13
N LYS A 6 -4.98 16.93 -27.73
CA LYS A 6 -5.82 17.87 -26.97
C LYS A 6 -6.86 17.15 -26.12
N THR A 7 -7.50 16.11 -26.66
CA THR A 7 -8.51 15.33 -25.91
C THR A 7 -7.88 14.55 -24.76
N LEU A 8 -6.71 13.92 -24.97
CA LEU A 8 -6.01 13.22 -23.89
C LEU A 8 -5.52 14.17 -22.80
N ALA A 9 -4.99 15.34 -23.19
CA ALA A 9 -4.57 16.36 -22.23
C ALA A 9 -5.76 16.86 -21.39
N ALA A 10 -6.90 17.16 -22.03
CA ALA A 10 -8.11 17.57 -21.31
C ALA A 10 -8.61 16.46 -20.37
N ALA A 11 -8.66 15.21 -20.83
CA ALA A 11 -9.06 14.08 -19.99
C ALA A 11 -8.11 13.88 -18.80
N GLY A 12 -6.80 14.04 -19.00
CA GLY A 12 -5.81 13.98 -17.93
C GLY A 12 -6.02 15.06 -16.86
N VAL A 13 -6.29 16.30 -17.26
CA VAL A 13 -6.58 17.40 -16.33
C VAL A 13 -7.86 17.10 -15.52
N VAL A 14 -8.92 16.62 -16.18
CA VAL A 14 -10.17 16.23 -15.50
C VAL A 14 -9.91 15.11 -14.50
N ALA A 15 -9.12 14.09 -14.87
CA ALA A 15 -8.79 12.99 -13.98
C ALA A 15 -8.02 13.47 -12.73
N VAL A 16 -7.06 14.39 -12.89
CA VAL A 16 -6.32 14.97 -11.76
C VAL A 16 -7.25 15.75 -10.82
N ILE A 17 -8.14 16.60 -11.36
CA ILE A 17 -9.08 17.37 -10.55
C ILE A 17 -10.02 16.45 -9.78
N MET A 18 -10.57 15.42 -10.44
CA MET A 18 -11.43 14.43 -9.80
C MET A 18 -10.68 13.67 -8.69
N GLY A 19 -9.45 13.23 -8.96
CA GLY A 19 -8.61 12.56 -7.96
C GLY A 19 -8.33 13.45 -6.75
N ALA A 20 -7.99 14.71 -6.96
CA ALA A 20 -7.78 15.68 -5.89
C ALA A 20 -9.06 15.92 -5.08
N GLY A 21 -10.22 16.01 -5.73
CA GLY A 21 -11.52 16.14 -5.06
C GLY A 21 -11.83 14.93 -4.17
N VAL A 22 -11.69 13.71 -4.69
CA VAL A 22 -11.89 12.47 -3.93
C VAL A 22 -11.04 12.45 -2.65
N VAL A 23 -9.77 12.87 -2.74
CA VAL A 23 -8.87 12.96 -1.59
C VAL A 23 -9.30 14.07 -0.63
N HIS A 24 -9.55 15.28 -1.14
CA HIS A 24 -9.89 16.45 -0.32
C HIS A 24 -11.19 16.23 0.48
N PHE A 25 -12.19 15.61 -0.13
CA PHE A 25 -13.48 15.33 0.51
C PHE A 25 -13.49 14.02 1.32
N GLY A 26 -12.38 13.26 1.35
CA GLY A 26 -12.29 12.03 2.13
C GLY A 26 -13.27 10.95 1.68
N VAL A 27 -13.59 10.89 0.39
CA VAL A 27 -14.58 9.93 -0.17
C VAL A 27 -14.19 8.48 0.14
N PHE A 28 -12.90 8.21 0.32
CA PHE A 28 -12.38 6.95 0.85
C PHE A 28 -11.65 7.20 2.16
N ASN A 29 -11.90 6.37 3.17
CA ASN A 29 -11.11 6.35 4.39
C ASN A 29 -9.70 5.80 4.04
N VAL A 30 -8.69 6.66 4.16
CA VAL A 30 -7.27 6.31 3.94
C VAL A 30 -6.57 5.97 5.26
N GLY A 31 -7.22 6.24 6.39
CA GLY A 31 -6.71 5.87 7.71
C GLY A 31 -6.58 4.35 7.81
N ALA A 32 -5.49 3.88 8.40
CA ALA A 32 -5.29 2.47 8.71
C ALA A 32 -6.06 2.04 9.98
N ASP A 33 -6.80 2.96 10.60
CA ASP A 33 -7.58 2.76 11.82
C ASP A 33 -8.82 1.86 11.58
N GLU A 34 -9.28 1.81 10.33
CA GLU A 34 -10.36 0.93 9.87
C GLU A 34 -9.86 0.09 8.67
N PRO A 35 -10.37 -1.13 8.45
CA PRO A 35 -10.00 -1.90 7.26
C PRO A 35 -10.21 -1.08 5.97
N HIS A 36 -9.20 -1.08 5.11
CA HIS A 36 -9.28 -0.44 3.81
C HIS A 36 -10.46 -1.00 3.02
N SER A 37 -11.11 -0.15 2.21
CA SER A 37 -12.13 -0.62 1.27
C SER A 37 -11.53 -1.63 0.27
N ASP A 38 -12.35 -2.57 -0.21
CA ASP A 38 -11.91 -3.65 -1.10
C ASP A 38 -11.02 -3.20 -2.28
N PRO A 39 -11.33 -2.09 -2.99
CA PRO A 39 -10.48 -1.63 -4.09
C PRO A 39 -9.09 -1.16 -3.62
N VAL A 40 -9.03 -0.47 -2.48
CA VAL A 40 -7.78 0.01 -1.89
C VAL A 40 -6.97 -1.18 -1.38
N TYR A 41 -7.61 -2.10 -0.67
CA TYR A 41 -6.99 -3.33 -0.20
C TYR A 41 -6.37 -4.13 -1.36
N ALA A 42 -7.11 -4.35 -2.45
CA ALA A 42 -6.63 -5.09 -3.61
C ALA A 42 -5.40 -4.43 -4.27
N LEU A 43 -5.43 -3.09 -4.40
CA LEU A 43 -4.31 -2.31 -4.94
C LEU A 43 -3.07 -2.46 -4.06
N LEU A 44 -3.20 -2.25 -2.75
CA LEU A 44 -2.10 -2.33 -1.79
C LEU A 44 -1.53 -3.75 -1.70
N SER A 45 -2.39 -4.77 -1.70
CA SER A 45 -1.98 -6.17 -1.71
C SER A 45 -1.13 -6.49 -2.94
N THR A 46 -1.60 -6.07 -4.13
CA THR A 46 -0.87 -6.30 -5.39
C THR A 46 0.50 -5.61 -5.38
N ALA A 47 0.54 -4.34 -4.94
CA ALA A 47 1.78 -3.58 -4.85
C ALA A 47 2.77 -4.22 -3.85
N ARG A 48 2.27 -4.67 -2.70
CA ARG A 48 3.04 -5.40 -1.68
C ARG A 48 3.64 -6.68 -2.24
N ASP A 49 2.83 -7.54 -2.84
CA ASP A 49 3.27 -8.85 -3.34
C ASP A 49 4.34 -8.69 -4.41
N ARG A 50 4.16 -7.72 -5.32
CA ARG A 50 5.16 -7.41 -6.33
C ARG A 50 6.47 -6.89 -5.72
N SER A 51 6.38 -6.01 -4.72
CA SER A 51 7.55 -5.47 -4.02
C SER A 51 8.33 -6.57 -3.31
N ILE A 52 7.63 -7.47 -2.60
CA ILE A 52 8.22 -8.63 -1.93
C ILE A 52 8.92 -9.50 -2.96
N ALA A 53 8.24 -9.96 -4.01
CA ALA A 53 8.82 -10.84 -5.02
C ALA A 53 10.07 -10.24 -5.69
N VAL A 54 10.08 -8.91 -5.90
CA VAL A 54 11.25 -8.23 -6.49
C VAL A 54 12.39 -8.11 -5.48
N ARG A 55 12.12 -7.71 -4.24
CA ARG A 55 13.14 -7.39 -3.22
C ARG A 55 13.66 -8.61 -2.46
N SER A 56 12.85 -9.65 -2.28
CA SER A 56 13.22 -10.83 -1.50
C SER A 56 14.09 -11.82 -2.28
N ARG A 57 14.17 -11.69 -3.61
CA ARG A 57 14.86 -12.64 -4.49
C ARG A 57 16.33 -12.91 -4.11
N ASP A 58 17.02 -11.90 -3.58
CA ASP A 58 18.44 -11.94 -3.25
C ASP A 58 18.69 -11.93 -1.73
N ILE A 59 17.62 -12.01 -0.91
CA ILE A 59 17.73 -12.02 0.54
C ILE A 59 18.08 -13.44 0.99
N LYS A 60 19.28 -13.61 1.57
CA LYS A 60 19.63 -14.83 2.31
C LYS A 60 18.89 -14.84 3.64
N VAL A 61 17.99 -15.80 3.82
CA VAL A 61 17.29 -16.01 5.10
C VAL A 61 18.29 -16.54 6.11
N PRO A 62 18.60 -15.81 7.20
CA PRO A 62 19.48 -16.31 8.24
C PRO A 62 18.81 -17.45 9.01
N ASP A 63 19.60 -18.38 9.55
CA ASP A 63 19.08 -19.39 10.46
C ASP A 63 18.57 -18.72 11.76
N LEU A 64 17.27 -18.83 11.99
CA LEU A 64 16.58 -18.20 13.13
C LEU A 64 16.53 -19.12 14.37
N GLY A 65 17.28 -20.23 14.40
CA GLY A 65 17.34 -21.15 15.54
C GLY A 65 17.63 -20.48 16.90
N SER A 66 18.38 -19.37 16.91
CA SER A 66 18.67 -18.55 18.10
C SER A 66 17.68 -17.41 18.35
N VAL A 67 16.91 -16.98 17.34
CA VAL A 67 15.94 -15.86 17.41
C VAL A 67 14.66 -16.23 18.15
N ARG A 68 14.38 -17.53 18.33
CA ARG A 68 13.27 -18.00 19.18
C ARG A 68 13.36 -17.48 20.63
N LYS A 69 14.54 -17.03 21.09
CA LYS A 69 14.70 -16.34 22.39
C LYS A 69 14.02 -14.97 22.45
N VAL A 70 13.94 -14.22 21.35
CA VAL A 70 13.27 -12.89 21.31
C VAL A 70 11.75 -13.05 21.40
N LEU A 71 11.19 -14.08 20.76
CA LEU A 71 9.75 -14.39 20.83
C LEU A 71 9.32 -14.92 22.21
N SER A 72 10.27 -15.45 23.00
CA SER A 72 10.03 -15.92 24.36
C SER A 72 10.04 -14.79 25.41
N GLN A 73 10.53 -13.59 25.10
CA GLN A 73 10.51 -12.42 26.00
C GLN A 73 9.25 -11.54 25.85
N ALA A 74 8.40 -11.84 24.87
CA ALA A 74 7.10 -11.18 24.68
C ALA A 74 6.05 -11.33 25.82
N PRO A 75 6.12 -12.28 26.79
CA PRO A 75 5.14 -12.27 27.88
C PRO A 75 5.34 -11.12 28.88
N HIS A 76 6.40 -10.31 28.79
CA HIS A 76 6.62 -9.15 29.68
C HIS A 76 5.98 -7.83 29.19
N SER A 77 5.31 -7.84 28.05
CA SER A 77 4.58 -6.67 27.51
C SER A 77 3.06 -6.81 27.61
N ALA A 78 2.55 -7.85 28.29
CA ALA A 78 1.12 -8.15 28.46
C ALA A 78 0.56 -7.69 29.82
N GLY A 79 1.02 -6.55 30.34
CA GLY A 79 0.52 -6.03 31.60
C GLY A 79 1.07 -4.65 31.93
N GLN A 80 0.56 -3.62 31.24
CA GLN A 80 0.42 -2.23 31.70
C GLN A 80 -0.75 -1.63 30.92
#